data_AF-A0A1Q6XL62-F1
#
_entry.id   AF-A0A1Q6XL62-F1
#
_cell.length_a   1.000
_cell.length_b   1.000
_cell.length_c   1.000
_cell.angle_alpha   90.00
_cell.angle_beta   90.00
_cell.angle_gamma   90.00
#
_symmetry.space_group_name_H-M   'P 1'
#
loop_
_entity.id
_entity.type
_entity.pdbx_description
1 polymer ?
#
loop_
_entity_poly.entity_id
_entity_poly.type
_entity_poly.pdbx_seq_one_letter_code
_entity_poly.pdbx_strand_id
1 'polypeptide(L)' 'MKTFLWWFTTGAVLTLAVLMVQGGVQDLISGGKSPTNFVLTITGGGLLAGCIAIIMNRIK' A
#
# COMPACT_ATOMS: atom_id res chain seq x y z
N MET A 1 -0.94 13.88 12.43
CA MET A 1 -0.29 13.55 11.14
C MET A 1 0.81 12.47 11.26
N LYS A 2 1.72 12.53 12.24
CA LYS A 2 2.78 11.50 12.41
C LYS A 2 2.28 10.06 12.48
N THR A 3 1.17 9.80 13.20
CA THR A 3 0.60 8.44 13.31
C THR A 3 0.00 7.94 11.99
N PHE A 4 -0.66 8.83 11.24
CA PHE A 4 -1.24 8.54 9.92
C PHE A 4 -0.14 8.23 8.90
N LEU A 5 0.90 9.07 8.84
CA LEU A 5 2.01 8.87 7.92
C LEU A 5 2.79 7.59 8.24
N TRP A 6 2.92 7.25 9.53
CA TRP A 6 3.57 6.02 9.94
C TRP A 6 2.79 4.79 9.49
N TRP A 7 1.49 4.75 9.77
CA TRP A 7 0.61 3.67 9.33
C TRP A 7 0.44 3.59 7.81
N PHE A 8 0.42 4.73 7.12
CA PHE A 8 0.42 4.80 5.66
C PHE A 8 1.69 4.14 5.09
N THR A 9 2.84 4.46 5.66
CA THR A 9 4.13 3.89 5.24
C THR A 9 4.16 2.38 5.49
N THR A 10 3.66 1.90 6.64
CA THR A 10 3.57 0.47 6.93
C THR A 10 2.63 -0.25 5.96
N GLY A 11 1.47 0.32 5.62
CA GLY A 11 0.54 -0.24 4.64
C GLY A 11 1.07 -0.26 3.21
N ALA A 12 1.80 0.78 2.82
CA ALA A 12 2.47 0.84 1.52
C ALA A 12 3.61 -0.19 1.43
N VAL A 13 4.42 -0.35 2.49
CA VAL A 13 5.49 -1.36 2.53
C VAL A 13 4.92 -2.78 2.50
N LEU A 14 3.82 -3.04 3.22
CA LEU A 14 3.17 -4.35 3.21
C LEU A 14 2.62 -4.71 1.83
N THR A 15 1.95 -3.76 1.16
CA THR A 15 1.46 -4.00 -0.22
C THR A 15 2.59 -4.21 -1.20
N LEU A 16 3.70 -3.48 -1.05
CA LEU A 16 4.90 -3.67 -1.87
C LEU A 16 5.55 -5.04 -1.62
N ALA A 17 5.62 -5.49 -0.35
CA ALA A 17 6.09 -6.83 0.02
C ALA A 17 5.20 -7.94 -0.54
N VAL A 18 3.88 -7.76 -0.50
CA VAL A 18 2.90 -8.71 -1.04
C VAL A 18 3.00 -8.78 -2.57
N LEU A 19 3.18 -7.65 -3.25
CA LEU A 19 3.39 -7.62 -4.70
C LEU A 19 4.70 -8.29 -5.12
N MET A 20 5.75 -8.21 -4.30
CA MET A 20 6.99 -8.96 -4.52
C MET A 20 6.79 -10.47 -4.37
N VAL A 21 6.02 -10.90 -3.37
CA VAL A 21 5.75 -12.33 -3.09
C VAL A 21 4.81 -12.95 -4.12
N GLN A 22 3.78 -12.22 -4.58
CA GLN A 22 2.79 -12.71 -5.54
C GLN A 22 3.26 -12.63 -7.00
N GLY A 23 4.51 -12.24 -7.26
CA GLY A 23 5.04 -12.11 -8.63
C GLY A 23 4.58 -10.84 -9.36
N GLY A 24 3.96 -9.87 -8.68
CA GLY A 24 3.51 -8.61 -9.27
C GLY A 24 4.62 -7.79 -9.93
N VAL A 25 5.87 -7.90 -9.44
CA VAL A 25 7.04 -7.28 -10.12
C VAL A 25 7.41 -7.98 -11.41
N GLN A 26 7.22 -9.29 -11.50
CA GLN A 26 7.42 -10.03 -12.74
C GLN A 26 6.32 -9.68 -13.77
N ASP A 27 5.09 -9.45 -13.32
CA ASP A 27 3.96 -8.97 -14.12
C ASP A 27 4.17 -7.55 -14.67
N LEU A 28 4.85 -6.68 -13.91
CA LEU A 28 5.29 -5.35 -14.37
C LEU A 28 6.43 -5.41 -15.38
N ILE A 29 7.44 -6.25 -15.14
CA ILE A 29 8.62 -6.38 -15.99
C ILE A 29 8.29 -7.09 -17.31
N SER A 30 7.40 -8.07 -17.29
CA SER A 30 6.91 -8.76 -18.49
C SER A 30 5.90 -7.94 -19.30
N GLY A 31 5.60 -6.69 -18.88
CA GLY A 31 4.78 -5.75 -19.65
C GLY A 31 3.27 -6.00 -19.59
N GLY A 32 2.80 -6.88 -18.71
CA GLY A 32 1.37 -7.23 -18.60
C GLY A 32 0.52 -6.20 -17.85
N LYS A 33 1.15 -5.36 -17.01
CA LYS A 33 0.44 -4.44 -16.10
C LYS A 33 0.96 -3.00 -16.23
N SER A 34 0.06 -2.05 -16.44
CA SER A 34 0.42 -0.62 -16.48
C SER A 34 1.02 -0.16 -15.14
N PRO A 35 2.15 0.58 -15.13
CA PRO A 35 2.81 1.06 -13.92
C PRO A 35 1.88 1.93 -13.05
N THR A 36 0.91 2.61 -13.66
CA THR A 36 -0.15 3.35 -12.94
C THR A 36 -0.98 2.48 -12.01
N ASN A 37 -1.33 1.24 -12.41
CA ASN A 37 -2.09 0.34 -11.55
C ASN A 37 -1.29 -0.10 -10.32
N PHE A 38 0.04 -0.18 -10.46
CA PHE A 38 0.92 -0.55 -9.37
C PHE A 38 1.04 0.55 -8.34
N VAL A 39 1.25 1.78 -8.81
CA VAL A 39 1.26 2.99 -7.97
C VAL A 39 -0.09 3.15 -7.27
N LEU A 40 -1.20 2.90 -7.98
CA LEU A 40 -2.54 3.00 -7.42
C LEU A 40 -2.82 1.90 -6.37
N THR A 41 -2.27 0.69 -6.56
CA THR A 41 -2.35 -0.41 -5.58
C THR A 41 -1.57 -0.09 -4.31
N ILE A 42 -0.31 0.38 -4.44
CA ILE A 42 0.53 0.76 -3.30
C ILE A 42 -0.09 1.95 -2.54
N THR A 43 -0.54 2.96 -3.28
CA THR A 43 -1.16 4.15 -2.71
C THR A 43 -2.49 3.80 -2.05
N GLY A 44 -3.31 2.94 -2.67
CA GLY A 44 -4.56 2.45 -2.10
C GLY A 44 -4.37 1.66 -0.80
N GLY A 45 -3.37 0.76 -0.76
CA GLY A 45 -3.04 -0.01 0.44
C GLY A 45 -2.54 0.84 1.60
N GLY A 46 -1.67 1.81 1.32
CA GLY A 46 -1.22 2.79 2.31
C GLY A 46 -2.36 3.66 2.84
N LEU A 47 -3.25 4.13 1.94
CA LEU A 47 -4.35 5.02 2.31
C LEU A 47 -5.39 4.28 3.16
N LEU A 48 -5.70 3.01 2.87
CA LEU A 48 -6.56 2.17 3.69
C LEU A 48 -5.98 1.99 5.11
N ALA A 49 -4.69 1.65 5.22
CA ALA A 49 -4.00 1.47 6.49
C ALA A 49 -3.95 2.77 7.31
N GLY A 50 -3.69 3.90 6.65
CA GLY A 50 -3.74 5.23 7.26
C GLY A 50 -5.13 5.60 7.78
N CYS A 51 -6.19 5.32 7.00
CA CYS A 51 -7.56 5.58 7.41
C CYS A 51 -7.98 4.72 8.62
N ILE A 52 -7.64 3.43 8.63
CA ILE A 52 -7.90 2.53 9.78
C ILE A 52 -7.20 3.04 11.03
N ALA A 53 -5.95 3.50 10.91
CA ALA A 53 -5.19 4.03 12.04
C ALA A 53 -5.84 5.28 12.66
N ILE A 54 -6.39 6.17 11.84
CA ILE A 54 -7.13 7.35 12.33
C ILE A 54 -8.40 6.91 13.06
N ILE A 55 -9.15 5.95 12.51
CA ILE A 55 -10.38 5.43 13.12
C ILE A 55 -10.07 4.73 14.45
N MET A 56 -9.06 3.85 14.51
CA MET A 56 -8.64 3.20 15.74
C MET A 56 -8.17 4.20 16.80
N ASN A 57 -7.52 5.30 16.39
CA ASN A 57 -7.11 6.37 17.29
C ASN A 57 -8.28 7.29 17.72
N ARG A 58 -9.46 7.14 17.12
CA ARG A 58 -10.70 7.87 17.48
C ARG A 58 -11.64 7.05 18.36
N ILE A 59 -11.56 5.72 18.29
CA ILE A 59 -12.37 4.78 19.09
C ILE A 59 -11.73 4.53 20.47
N LYS A 60 -10.45 4.87 20.62
CA LYS A 60 -9.69 4.80 21.87
C LYS A 60 -9.88 6.08 22.69
#